data_AF-A0A2E8CXZ0-F1
#
_entry.id   AF-A0A2E8CXZ0-F1
#
_cell.length_a   1.000
_cell.length_b   1.000
_cell.length_c   1.000
_cell.angle_alpha   90.00
_cell.angle_beta   90.00
_cell.angle_gamma   90.00
#
_symmetry.space_group_name_H-M   'P 1'
#
loop_
_entity.id
_entity.type
_entity.pdbx_description
1 polymer ?
#
loop_
_entity_poly.entity_id
_entity_poly.type
_entity_poly.pdbx_seq_one_letter_code
_entity_poly.pdbx_strand_id
1 'polypeptide(L)'
;MNRIVSIGSVGLGITLVAAIVVAVLSRRLFTDRPRLAACNRWIGFGIDGVQGALVLLILVGGVLVVEPMSKKRVVARDDNGPFGRAVAQHVVNIAKQTRESRLGPAIIANNPFEQIPPLARMQRKVRVVSDPEQVNELMKHPSLEQLKESPKIRSAIDSLIADPEIQQLLKSGKPVDPLTAMSLMNNPAILQLLDDPNFVIEMSKIVSELDPELQESLESLK
;
A
#
# COMPACT_ATOMS: atom_id res chain seq x y z
N MET A 1 10.56 14.45 -5.03
CA MET A 1 11.36 13.53 -4.18
C MET A 1 10.63 13.34 -2.86
N ASN A 2 10.39 12.08 -2.49
CA ASN A 2 9.19 11.60 -1.78
C ASN A 2 9.06 12.04 -0.31
N ARG A 3 7.99 12.77 0.03
CA ARG A 3 7.54 13.01 1.41
C ARG A 3 7.38 11.70 2.20
N ILE A 4 6.93 10.63 1.55
CA ILE A 4 6.79 9.30 2.17
C ILE A 4 8.15 8.67 2.51
N VAL A 5 9.16 8.81 1.64
CA VAL A 5 10.53 8.35 1.93
C VAL A 5 11.17 9.21 3.03
N SER A 6 10.86 10.50 3.07
CA SER A 6 11.31 11.41 4.14
C SER A 6 10.67 11.05 5.49
N ILE A 7 9.35 10.83 5.54
CA ILE A 7 8.65 10.43 6.77
C ILE A 7 9.13 9.05 7.23
N GLY A 8 9.31 8.10 6.31
CA GLY A 8 9.84 6.78 6.59
C GLY A 8 11.26 6.82 7.16
N SER A 9 12.16 7.60 6.55
CA SER A 9 13.55 7.74 7.01
C SER A 9 13.68 8.47 8.34
N VAL A 10 12.87 9.51 8.58
CA VAL A 10 12.81 10.22 9.87
C VAL A 10 12.28 9.29 10.97
N GLY A 11 11.21 8.53 10.70
CA GLY A 11 10.69 7.54 11.65
C GLY A 11 11.72 6.46 11.99
N LEU A 12 12.45 5.96 11.00
CA LEU A 12 13.52 4.98 11.21
C LEU A 12 14.67 5.58 12.03
N GLY A 13 15.03 6.84 11.77
CA GLY A 13 16.04 7.58 12.53
C GLY A 13 15.67 7.77 14.00
N ILE A 14 14.44 8.19 14.28
CA ILE A 14 13.95 8.39 15.66
C ILE A 14 13.96 7.06 16.42
N THR A 15 13.46 5.98 15.80
CA THR A 15 13.44 4.64 16.42
C THR A 15 14.86 4.16 16.75
N LEU A 16 15.81 4.38 15.83
CA LEU A 16 17.21 4.01 16.02
C LEU A 16 17.85 4.79 17.18
N VAL A 17 17.64 6.10 17.24
CA VAL A 17 18.16 6.96 18.31
C VAL A 17 17.56 6.56 19.66
N ALA A 18 16.24 6.33 19.73
CA ALA A 18 15.58 5.87 20.94
C ALA A 18 16.13 4.52 21.42
N ALA A 19 16.33 3.56 20.51
CA ALA A 19 16.91 2.26 20.84
C ALA A 19 18.34 2.38 21.39
N ILE A 20 19.18 3.25 20.80
CA ILE A 20 20.53 3.52 21.29
C ILE A 20 20.49 4.14 22.69
N VAL A 21 19.62 5.13 22.91
CA VAL A 21 19.46 5.79 24.20
C VAL A 21 19.03 4.78 25.28
N VAL A 22 18.04 3.94 24.99
CA VAL A 22 17.58 2.88 25.91
C VAL A 22 18.68 1.85 26.16
N ALA A 23 19.44 1.45 25.14
CA ALA A 23 20.57 0.53 25.30
C ALA A 23 21.68 1.11 26.18
N VAL A 24 21.99 2.40 26.02
CA VAL A 24 23.00 3.10 26.84
C VAL A 24 22.53 3.29 28.27
N LEU A 25 21.29 3.75 28.48
CA LEU A 25 20.70 3.92 29.81
C LEU A 25 20.58 2.60 30.55
N SER A 26 20.13 1.54 29.88
CA SER A 26 20.06 0.21 30.49
C SER A 26 21.45 -0.29 30.88
N ARG A 27 22.46 -0.20 30.00
CA ARG A 27 23.83 -0.58 30.36
C ARG A 27 24.34 0.19 31.57
N ARG A 28 24.11 1.51 31.62
CA ARG A 28 24.58 2.36 32.72
C ARG A 28 23.90 2.02 34.06
N LEU A 29 22.58 1.85 34.06
CA LEU A 29 21.79 1.52 35.27
C LEU A 29 22.01 0.08 35.78
N PHE A 30 22.30 -0.87 34.89
CA PHE A 30 22.44 -2.28 35.27
C PHE A 30 23.88 -2.70 35.60
N THR A 31 24.88 -1.80 35.48
CA THR A 31 26.28 -2.08 35.86
C THR A 31 26.42 -2.52 37.33
N ASP A 32 25.60 -1.94 38.22
CA ASP A 32 25.75 -2.14 39.67
C ASP A 32 24.91 -3.31 40.22
N ARG A 33 24.07 -3.97 39.40
CA ARG A 33 23.16 -5.04 39.86
C ARG A 33 23.15 -6.26 38.92
N PRO A 34 24.15 -7.15 39.01
CA PRO A 34 24.36 -8.26 38.06
C PRO A 34 23.21 -9.28 38.02
N ARG A 35 22.48 -9.49 39.14
CA ARG A 35 21.30 -10.37 39.16
C ARG A 35 20.10 -9.80 38.39
N LEU A 36 19.94 -8.47 38.39
CA LEU A 36 18.88 -7.80 37.63
C LEU A 36 19.26 -7.67 36.15
N ALA A 37 20.55 -7.57 35.83
CA ALA A 37 21.05 -7.56 34.46
C ALA A 37 20.71 -8.86 33.71
N ALA A 38 20.81 -10.02 34.36
CA ALA A 38 20.41 -11.30 33.76
C ALA A 38 18.91 -11.34 33.46
N CYS A 39 18.06 -10.95 34.42
CA CYS A 39 16.61 -10.91 34.23
C CYS A 39 16.20 -9.93 33.12
N ASN A 40 16.81 -8.73 33.11
CA ASN A 40 16.59 -7.73 32.06
C ASN A 40 17.00 -8.25 30.68
N ARG A 41 18.08 -9.04 30.58
CA ARG A 41 18.51 -9.64 29.30
C ARG A 41 17.51 -10.67 28.78
N TRP A 42 16.95 -11.50 29.65
CA TRP A 42 15.93 -12.48 29.27
C TRP A 42 14.59 -11.81 28.91
N ILE A 43 14.21 -10.75 29.64
CA ILE A 43 13.01 -9.96 29.33
C ILE A 43 13.20 -9.23 27.99
N GLY A 44 14.35 -8.59 27.76
CA GLY A 44 14.68 -7.95 26.50
C GLY A 44 14.63 -8.93 25.33
N PHE A 45 15.25 -10.10 25.47
CA PHE A 45 15.18 -11.16 24.46
C PHE A 45 13.74 -11.63 24.20
N GLY A 46 12.91 -11.73 25.25
CA GLY A 46 11.50 -12.09 25.11
C GLY A 46 10.71 -11.04 24.34
N ILE A 47 10.86 -9.76 24.71
CA ILE A 47 10.18 -8.63 24.06
C ILE A 47 10.63 -8.51 22.59
N ASP A 48 11.94 -8.56 22.34
CA ASP A 48 12.50 -8.49 20.98
C ASP A 48 12.06 -9.71 20.15
N GLY A 49 11.94 -10.88 20.76
CA GLY A 49 11.41 -12.09 20.12
C GLY A 49 9.94 -11.94 19.71
N VAL A 50 9.09 -11.38 20.58
CA VAL A 50 7.69 -11.09 20.27
C VAL A 50 7.59 -10.03 19.16
N GLN A 51 8.38 -8.96 19.24
CA GLN A 51 8.41 -7.92 18.22
C GLN A 51 8.86 -8.48 16.86
N GLY A 52 9.91 -9.31 16.86
CA GLY A 52 10.38 -10.00 15.66
C GLY A 52 9.33 -10.92 15.06
N ALA A 53 8.61 -11.67 15.92
CA ALA A 53 7.50 -12.52 15.49
C ALA A 53 6.36 -11.70 14.87
N LEU A 54 5.98 -10.57 15.47
CA LEU A 54 4.97 -9.65 14.92
C LEU A 54 5.39 -9.08 13.56
N VAL A 55 6.65 -8.64 13.42
CA VAL A 55 7.18 -8.13 12.15
C VAL A 55 7.17 -9.22 11.08
N LEU A 56 7.60 -10.44 11.42
CA LEU A 56 7.55 -11.58 10.52
C LEU A 56 6.12 -11.87 10.07
N LEU A 57 5.18 -11.84 11.01
CA LEU A 57 3.77 -12.10 10.76
C LEU A 57 3.18 -11.03 9.82
N ILE A 58 3.50 -9.75 10.02
CA ILE A 58 3.10 -8.66 9.12
C ILE A 58 3.72 -8.86 7.72
N LEU A 59 5.01 -9.17 7.63
CA LEU A 59 5.68 -9.35 6.33
C LEU A 59 5.08 -10.51 5.55
N VAL A 60 4.95 -11.67 6.18
CA VAL A 60 4.41 -12.88 5.54
C VAL A 60 2.92 -12.72 5.24
N GLY A 61 2.15 -12.14 6.18
CA GLY A 61 0.75 -11.79 5.98
C GLY A 61 0.58 -10.85 4.78
N GLY A 62 1.43 -9.83 4.65
CA GLY A 62 1.43 -8.93 3.49
C GLY A 62 1.74 -9.65 2.17
N VAL A 63 2.70 -10.58 2.16
CA VAL A 63 3.01 -11.38 0.96
C VAL A 63 1.82 -12.24 0.52
N LEU A 64 1.14 -12.91 1.47
CA LEU A 64 -0.04 -13.74 1.16
C LEU A 64 -1.17 -12.94 0.51
N VAL A 65 -1.28 -11.66 0.86
CA VAL A 65 -2.32 -10.74 0.36
C VAL A 65 -2.05 -10.28 -1.06
N VAL A 66 -0.78 -10.10 -1.41
CA VAL A 66 -0.35 -9.70 -2.76
C VAL A 66 -0.29 -10.89 -3.71
N GLU A 67 -0.18 -12.12 -3.20
CA GLU A 67 -0.15 -13.37 -3.97
C GLU A 67 -1.22 -13.45 -5.08
N PRO A 68 -2.52 -13.25 -4.85
CA PRO A 68 -3.53 -13.37 -5.91
C PRO A 68 -3.31 -12.36 -7.05
N MET A 69 -2.82 -11.15 -6.74
CA MET A 69 -2.50 -10.14 -7.75
C MET A 69 -1.26 -10.55 -8.56
N SER A 70 -0.24 -11.07 -7.87
CA SER A 70 0.97 -11.61 -8.50
C SER A 70 0.69 -12.83 -9.38
N LYS A 71 -0.21 -13.74 -8.96
CA LYS A 71 -0.64 -14.89 -9.76
C LYS A 71 -1.28 -14.46 -11.08
N LYS A 72 -2.21 -13.49 -11.03
CA LYS A 72 -2.82 -12.92 -12.25
C LYS A 72 -1.75 -12.36 -13.19
N ARG A 73 -0.75 -11.62 -12.67
CA ARG A 73 0.34 -11.04 -13.47
C ARG A 73 1.29 -12.07 -14.10
N VAL A 74 1.61 -13.15 -13.38
CA VAL A 74 2.45 -14.25 -13.91
C VAL A 74 1.73 -14.97 -15.05
N VAL A 75 0.42 -15.20 -14.92
CA VAL A 75 -0.39 -15.90 -15.93
C VAL A 75 -0.70 -15.00 -17.14
N ALA A 76 -1.02 -13.72 -16.91
CA ALA A 76 -1.41 -12.77 -17.95
C ALA A 76 -0.26 -12.34 -18.88
N ARG A 77 0.99 -12.80 -18.64
CA ARG A 77 2.20 -12.31 -19.34
C ARG A 77 2.26 -10.78 -19.39
N ASP A 78 1.91 -10.15 -18.27
CA ASP A 78 1.81 -8.70 -18.14
C ASP A 78 3.17 -8.01 -18.44
N ASP A 79 3.12 -6.83 -19.03
CA ASP A 79 4.23 -6.13 -19.74
C ASP A 79 5.28 -5.49 -18.81
N ASN A 80 5.26 -5.82 -17.52
CA ASN A 80 6.14 -5.27 -16.47
C ASN A 80 7.62 -5.74 -16.56
N GLY A 81 8.03 -6.22 -17.72
CA GLY A 81 9.40 -6.66 -18.01
C GLY A 81 9.86 -7.91 -17.24
N PRO A 82 11.13 -8.32 -17.43
CA PRO A 82 11.69 -9.53 -16.81
C PRO A 82 11.74 -9.43 -15.28
N PHE A 83 12.00 -8.24 -14.75
CA PHE A 83 12.14 -7.98 -13.32
C PHE A 83 10.80 -8.07 -12.58
N GLY A 84 9.74 -7.45 -13.10
CA GLY A 84 8.41 -7.51 -12.49
C GLY A 84 7.87 -8.95 -12.42
N ARG A 85 8.15 -9.75 -13.45
CA ARG A 85 7.81 -11.18 -13.48
C ARG A 85 8.58 -11.99 -12.45
N ALA A 86 9.88 -11.73 -12.29
CA ALA A 86 10.70 -12.38 -11.27
C ALA A 86 10.19 -12.08 -9.85
N VAL A 87 9.85 -10.82 -9.56
CA VAL A 87 9.29 -10.42 -8.27
C VAL A 87 7.93 -11.09 -8.03
N ALA A 88 7.04 -11.09 -9.02
CA ALA A 88 5.73 -11.76 -8.90
C ALA A 88 5.88 -13.27 -8.65
N GLN A 89 6.83 -13.92 -9.33
CA GLN A 89 7.13 -15.34 -9.11
C GLN A 89 7.69 -15.59 -7.70
N HIS A 90 8.56 -14.72 -7.20
CA HIS A 90 9.08 -14.80 -5.83
C HIS A 90 7.97 -14.66 -4.79
N VAL A 91 7.05 -13.71 -4.96
CA VAL A 91 5.88 -13.53 -4.09
C VAL A 91 5.04 -14.81 -4.05
N VAL A 92 4.74 -15.39 -5.21
CA VAL A 92 3.97 -16.64 -5.30
C VAL A 92 4.70 -17.81 -4.65
N ASN A 93 6.01 -17.92 -4.83
CA ASN A 93 6.82 -18.97 -4.24
C ASN A 93 6.89 -18.85 -2.70
N ILE A 94 7.09 -17.64 -2.17
CA ILE A 94 7.12 -17.39 -0.71
C ILE A 94 5.74 -17.71 -0.11
N ALA A 95 4.66 -17.29 -0.78
CA ALA A 95 3.31 -17.58 -0.33
C ALA A 95 3.02 -19.10 -0.30
N LYS A 96 3.46 -19.84 -1.34
CA LYS A 96 3.34 -21.29 -1.39
C LYS A 96 4.14 -21.97 -0.26
N GLN A 97 5.42 -21.61 -0.11
CA GLN A 97 6.28 -22.15 0.95
C GLN A 97 5.72 -21.86 2.35
N THR A 98 5.12 -20.68 2.54
CA THR A 98 4.46 -20.31 3.79
C THR A 98 3.32 -21.26 4.10
N ARG A 99 2.41 -21.51 3.14
CA ARG A 99 1.27 -22.42 3.30
C ARG A 99 1.69 -23.87 3.54
N GLU A 100 2.76 -24.32 2.90
CA GLU A 100 3.31 -25.67 3.06
C GLU A 100 4.13 -25.85 4.35
N SER A 101 4.48 -24.74 5.03
CA SER A 101 5.24 -24.81 6.28
C SER A 101 4.37 -25.22 7.47
N ARG A 102 5.01 -25.81 8.49
CA ARG A 102 4.35 -26.14 9.77
C ARG A 102 3.75 -24.92 10.49
N LEU A 103 4.31 -23.74 10.24
CA LEU A 103 3.82 -22.48 10.81
C LEU A 103 2.74 -21.81 9.95
N GLY A 104 2.53 -22.27 8.72
CA GLY A 104 1.59 -21.71 7.76
C GLY A 104 0.18 -21.53 8.31
N PRO A 105 -0.45 -22.59 8.87
CA PRO A 105 -1.78 -22.49 9.45
C PRO A 105 -1.88 -21.45 10.57
N ALA A 106 -0.86 -21.34 11.42
CA ALA A 106 -0.83 -20.38 12.52
C ALA A 106 -0.67 -18.93 12.00
N ILE A 107 0.14 -18.72 10.97
CA ILE A 107 0.34 -17.40 10.34
C ILE A 107 -0.94 -16.94 9.64
N ILE A 108 -1.60 -17.83 8.90
CA ILE A 108 -2.86 -17.53 8.20
C ILE A 108 -3.95 -17.21 9.24
N ALA A 109 -4.09 -18.05 10.26
CA ALA A 109 -5.08 -17.86 11.30
C ALA A 109 -4.90 -16.54 12.05
N ASN A 110 -3.67 -16.04 12.19
CA ASN A 110 -3.33 -14.81 12.92
C ASN A 110 -3.03 -13.61 12.03
N ASN A 111 -3.32 -13.68 10.73
CA ASN A 111 -2.94 -12.63 9.78
C ASN A 111 -3.65 -11.30 10.12
N PRO A 112 -2.92 -10.22 10.46
CA PRO A 112 -3.52 -8.95 10.87
C PRO A 112 -4.29 -8.32 9.73
N PHE A 113 -3.93 -8.60 8.48
CA PHE A 113 -4.64 -8.02 7.36
C PHE A 113 -6.00 -8.69 7.07
N GLU A 114 -6.26 -9.86 7.62
CA GLU A 114 -7.58 -10.51 7.56
C GLU A 114 -8.40 -10.22 8.82
N GLN A 115 -7.74 -10.16 9.98
CA GLN A 115 -8.41 -9.97 11.27
C GLN A 115 -8.76 -8.52 11.59
N ILE A 116 -7.94 -7.55 11.15
CA ILE A 116 -8.13 -6.14 11.49
C ILE A 116 -9.00 -5.51 10.41
N PRO A 117 -10.26 -5.11 10.72
CA PRO A 117 -11.20 -4.64 9.70
C PRO A 117 -10.67 -3.48 8.84
N PRO A 118 -9.97 -2.47 9.39
CA PRO A 118 -9.32 -1.44 8.59
C PRO A 118 -8.34 -1.96 7.53
N LEU A 119 -7.51 -2.95 7.87
CA LEU A 119 -6.50 -3.50 6.96
C LEU A 119 -7.14 -4.40 5.90
N ALA A 120 -8.11 -5.23 6.30
CA ALA A 120 -8.89 -6.06 5.38
C ALA A 120 -9.61 -5.22 4.32
N ARG A 121 -10.15 -4.05 4.71
CA ARG A 121 -10.77 -3.09 3.78
C ARG A 121 -9.76 -2.49 2.81
N MET A 122 -8.54 -2.17 3.27
CA MET A 122 -7.49 -1.63 2.41
C MET A 122 -7.07 -2.61 1.30
N GLN A 123 -7.06 -3.91 1.59
CA GLN A 123 -6.82 -4.95 0.57
C GLN A 123 -7.89 -4.95 -0.53
N ARG A 124 -9.16 -4.81 -0.15
CA ARG A 124 -10.28 -4.76 -1.10
C ARG A 124 -10.13 -3.56 -2.03
N LYS A 125 -9.79 -2.39 -1.49
CA LYS A 125 -9.53 -1.17 -2.28
C LYS A 125 -8.41 -1.35 -3.29
N VAL A 126 -7.27 -1.93 -2.88
CA VAL A 126 -6.16 -2.21 -3.80
C VAL A 126 -6.58 -3.23 -4.87
N ARG A 127 -7.44 -4.19 -4.52
CA ARG A 127 -7.92 -5.21 -5.46
C ARG A 127 -8.80 -4.64 -6.56
N VAL A 128 -9.72 -3.74 -6.22
CA VAL A 128 -10.62 -3.03 -7.17
C VAL A 128 -9.79 -2.18 -8.14
N VAL A 129 -8.87 -1.37 -7.62
CA VAL A 129 -8.01 -0.49 -8.44
C VAL A 129 -7.03 -1.28 -9.31
N SER A 130 -6.66 -2.49 -8.90
CA SER A 130 -5.74 -3.35 -9.64
C SER A 130 -6.44 -4.26 -10.66
N ASP A 131 -7.77 -4.28 -10.72
CA ASP A 131 -8.52 -5.12 -11.67
C ASP A 131 -8.89 -4.32 -12.94
N PRO A 132 -8.26 -4.61 -14.09
CA PRO A 132 -8.48 -3.85 -15.31
C PRO A 132 -9.92 -3.95 -15.83
N GLU A 133 -10.67 -5.02 -15.49
CA GLU A 133 -12.07 -5.15 -15.89
C GLU A 133 -12.96 -4.16 -15.13
N GLN A 134 -12.77 -4.03 -13.82
CA GLN A 134 -13.52 -3.08 -12.99
C GLN A 134 -13.17 -1.64 -13.33
N VAL A 135 -11.91 -1.35 -13.64
CA VAL A 135 -11.50 -0.02 -14.14
C VAL A 135 -12.15 0.27 -15.49
N ASN A 136 -12.24 -0.71 -16.39
CA ASN A 136 -12.88 -0.52 -17.70
C ASN A 136 -14.41 -0.35 -17.58
N GLU A 137 -15.03 -1.01 -16.59
CA GLU A 137 -16.45 -0.83 -16.26
C GLU A 137 -16.70 0.56 -15.67
N LEU A 138 -15.85 1.00 -14.73
CA LEU A 138 -15.85 2.37 -14.20
C LEU A 138 -15.79 3.38 -15.35
N MET A 139 -14.85 3.21 -16.28
CA MET A 139 -14.67 4.12 -17.43
C MET A 139 -15.86 4.20 -18.39
N LYS A 140 -16.80 3.23 -18.34
CA LYS A 140 -18.02 3.21 -19.15
C LYS A 140 -19.24 3.79 -18.42
N HIS A 141 -19.09 4.22 -17.16
CA HIS A 141 -20.21 4.74 -16.38
C HIS A 141 -20.72 6.08 -16.95
N PRO A 142 -22.03 6.28 -17.13
CA PRO A 142 -22.57 7.50 -17.75
C PRO A 142 -22.25 8.76 -16.92
N SER A 143 -22.17 8.65 -15.61
CA SER A 143 -21.76 9.77 -14.73
C SER A 143 -20.32 10.22 -14.97
N LEU A 144 -19.45 9.32 -15.47
CA LEU A 144 -18.07 9.69 -15.85
C LEU A 144 -18.03 10.50 -17.15
N GLU A 145 -19.00 10.32 -18.05
CA GLU A 145 -19.14 11.21 -19.21
C GLU A 145 -19.56 12.62 -18.79
N GLN A 146 -20.55 12.74 -17.90
CA GLN A 146 -20.97 14.03 -17.34
C GLN A 146 -19.81 14.74 -16.61
N LEU A 147 -19.04 13.96 -15.86
CA LEU A 147 -17.88 14.45 -15.14
C LEU A 147 -16.78 14.94 -16.10
N LYS A 148 -16.50 14.23 -17.19
CA LYS A 148 -15.58 14.66 -18.26
C LYS A 148 -16.02 15.94 -18.97
N GLU A 149 -17.31 16.25 -18.97
CA GLU A 149 -17.84 17.51 -19.51
C GLU A 149 -17.67 18.70 -18.57
N SER A 150 -17.38 18.48 -17.29
CA SER A 150 -17.22 19.56 -16.34
C SER A 150 -16.03 20.47 -16.72
N PRO A 151 -16.19 21.81 -16.63
CA PRO A 151 -15.14 22.76 -17.03
C PRO A 151 -13.83 22.57 -16.26
N LYS A 152 -13.92 22.19 -14.98
CA LYS A 152 -12.76 21.96 -14.11
C LYS A 152 -11.97 20.73 -14.54
N ILE A 153 -12.64 19.66 -14.92
CA ILE A 153 -11.98 18.43 -15.37
C ILE A 153 -11.39 18.60 -16.74
N ARG A 154 -12.08 19.32 -17.64
CA ARG A 154 -11.48 19.74 -18.92
C ARG A 154 -10.22 20.56 -18.71
N SER A 155 -10.26 21.56 -17.83
CA SER A 155 -9.07 22.36 -17.50
C SER A 155 -7.94 21.51 -16.91
N ALA A 156 -8.25 20.52 -16.08
CA ALA A 156 -7.25 19.62 -15.51
C ALA A 156 -6.67 18.67 -16.56
N ILE A 157 -7.50 18.12 -17.45
CA ILE A 157 -7.09 17.30 -18.59
C ILE A 157 -6.22 18.11 -19.55
N ASP A 158 -6.62 19.34 -19.89
CA ASP A 158 -5.87 20.23 -20.77
C ASP A 158 -4.51 20.57 -20.17
N SER A 159 -4.45 20.80 -18.84
CA SER A 159 -3.19 20.99 -18.11
C SER A 159 -2.33 19.74 -18.10
N LEU A 160 -2.95 18.55 -17.99
CA LEU A 160 -2.26 17.25 -18.05
C LEU A 160 -1.69 16.99 -19.45
N ILE A 161 -2.43 17.33 -20.50
CA ILE A 161 -2.02 17.17 -21.89
C ILE A 161 -0.94 18.21 -22.25
N ALA A 162 -0.99 19.40 -21.67
CA ALA A 162 0.04 20.42 -21.86
C ALA A 162 1.37 20.07 -21.15
N ASP A 163 1.34 19.15 -20.19
CA ASP A 163 2.54 18.71 -19.47
C ASP A 163 3.45 17.83 -20.35
N PRO A 164 4.69 18.25 -20.64
CA PRO A 164 5.60 17.51 -21.50
C PRO A 164 6.00 16.14 -20.93
N GLU A 165 6.02 15.95 -19.60
CA GLU A 165 6.31 14.65 -18.99
C GLU A 165 5.17 13.67 -19.25
N ILE A 166 3.93 14.12 -19.08
CA ILE A 166 2.74 13.30 -19.34
C ILE A 166 2.58 13.02 -20.84
N GLN A 167 2.88 13.97 -21.72
CA GLN A 167 2.89 13.71 -23.16
C GLN A 167 3.87 12.62 -23.56
N GLN A 168 5.07 12.61 -22.97
CA GLN A 168 6.05 11.55 -23.25
C GLN A 168 5.53 10.20 -22.76
N LEU A 169 4.87 10.15 -21.61
CA LEU A 169 4.26 8.94 -21.07
C LEU A 169 3.12 8.44 -21.97
N LEU A 170 2.19 9.31 -22.39
CA LEU A 170 1.08 8.96 -23.28
C LEU A 170 1.55 8.52 -24.67
N LYS A 171 2.57 9.20 -25.23
CA LYS A 171 3.15 8.85 -26.54
C LYS A 171 4.00 7.59 -26.49
N SER A 172 4.46 7.16 -25.32
CA SER A 172 5.31 5.97 -25.19
C SER A 172 4.56 4.66 -25.51
N GLY A 173 3.22 4.67 -25.50
CA GLY A 173 2.39 3.50 -25.72
C GLY A 173 2.56 2.40 -24.66
N LYS A 174 3.29 2.67 -23.58
CA LYS A 174 3.54 1.72 -22.50
C LYS A 174 2.33 1.68 -21.56
N PRO A 175 2.01 0.51 -20.99
CA PRO A 175 1.03 0.44 -19.91
C PRO A 175 1.44 1.32 -18.72
N VAL A 176 0.46 1.87 -18.02
CA VAL A 176 0.68 2.77 -16.89
C VAL A 176 1.26 1.98 -15.72
N ASP A 177 2.58 2.06 -15.53
CA ASP A 177 3.29 1.48 -14.39
C ASP A 177 2.96 2.23 -13.07
N PRO A 178 3.03 1.59 -11.88
CA PRO A 178 2.72 2.26 -10.61
C PRO A 178 3.56 3.51 -10.33
N LEU A 179 4.81 3.59 -10.81
CA LEU A 179 5.62 4.82 -10.71
C LEU A 179 5.03 5.95 -11.56
N THR A 180 4.55 5.62 -12.75
CA THR A 180 3.87 6.53 -13.67
C THR A 180 2.53 7.00 -13.08
N ALA A 181 1.77 6.08 -12.48
CA ALA A 181 0.54 6.42 -11.77
C ALA A 181 0.80 7.38 -10.59
N MET A 182 1.87 7.16 -9.82
CA MET A 182 2.27 8.08 -8.75
C MET A 182 2.71 9.45 -9.28
N SER A 183 3.41 9.49 -10.42
CA SER A 183 3.79 10.75 -11.07
C SER A 183 2.55 11.53 -11.52
N LEU A 184 1.58 10.85 -12.14
CA LEU A 184 0.28 11.41 -12.50
C LEU A 184 -0.47 11.95 -11.28
N MET A 185 -0.60 11.18 -10.20
CA MET A 185 -1.28 11.63 -8.97
C MET A 185 -0.61 12.82 -8.28
N ASN A 186 0.69 13.03 -8.51
CA ASN A 186 1.42 14.20 -7.98
C ASN A 186 1.33 15.42 -8.91
N ASN A 187 0.65 15.33 -10.04
CA ASN A 187 0.49 16.46 -10.95
C ASN A 187 -0.36 17.56 -10.28
N PRO A 188 0.05 18.84 -10.33
CA PRO A 188 -0.66 19.94 -9.69
C PRO A 188 -2.14 20.06 -10.11
N ALA A 189 -2.46 19.75 -11.36
CA ALA A 189 -3.82 19.80 -11.88
C ALA A 189 -4.71 18.72 -11.26
N ILE A 190 -4.17 17.52 -11.03
CA ILE A 190 -4.88 16.44 -10.34
C ILE A 190 -5.05 16.76 -8.86
N LEU A 191 -4.01 17.30 -8.22
CA LEU A 191 -4.08 17.71 -6.81
C LEU A 191 -5.12 18.82 -6.60
N GLN A 192 -5.17 19.83 -7.46
CA GLN A 192 -6.20 20.88 -7.41
C GLN A 192 -7.63 20.33 -7.60
N LEU A 193 -7.77 19.27 -8.41
CA LEU A 193 -9.05 18.60 -8.60
C LEU A 193 -9.46 17.83 -7.34
N LEU A 194 -8.51 17.15 -6.69
CA LEU A 194 -8.73 16.44 -5.42
C LEU A 194 -8.99 17.39 -4.24
N ASP A 195 -8.48 18.61 -4.30
CA ASP A 195 -8.74 19.67 -3.32
C ASP A 195 -10.14 20.29 -3.49
N ASP A 196 -10.85 20.02 -4.60
CA ASP A 196 -12.23 20.49 -4.79
C ASP A 196 -13.23 19.56 -4.07
N PRO A 197 -13.94 20.05 -3.04
CA PRO A 197 -14.88 19.24 -2.27
C PRO A 197 -16.02 18.69 -3.12
N ASN A 198 -16.47 19.41 -4.16
CA ASN A 198 -17.56 18.96 -5.01
C ASN A 198 -17.13 17.79 -5.90
N PHE A 199 -15.89 17.83 -6.39
CA PHE A 199 -15.33 16.74 -7.18
C PHE A 199 -15.20 15.45 -6.36
N VAL A 200 -14.70 15.55 -5.12
CA VAL A 200 -14.58 14.40 -4.23
C VAL A 200 -15.94 13.80 -3.90
N ILE A 201 -16.97 14.63 -3.67
CA ILE A 201 -18.33 14.17 -3.43
C ILE A 201 -18.88 13.43 -4.66
N GLU A 202 -18.73 13.99 -5.85
CA GLU A 202 -19.23 13.40 -7.08
C GLU A 202 -18.52 12.08 -7.42
N MET A 203 -17.18 12.06 -7.29
CA MET A 203 -16.39 10.83 -7.43
C MET A 203 -16.77 9.78 -6.38
N SER A 204 -17.00 10.18 -5.12
CA SER A 204 -17.45 9.27 -4.07
C SER A 204 -18.80 8.64 -4.40
N LYS A 205 -19.71 9.44 -4.97
CA LYS A 205 -21.04 9.00 -5.38
C LYS A 205 -20.97 7.98 -6.52
N ILE A 206 -20.17 8.25 -7.54
CA ILE A 206 -19.95 7.33 -8.67
C ILE A 206 -19.34 6.03 -8.17
N VAL A 207 -18.30 6.12 -7.33
CA VAL A 207 -17.64 4.94 -6.74
C VAL A 207 -18.59 4.14 -5.86
N SER A 208 -19.50 4.79 -5.12
CA SER A 208 -20.53 4.12 -4.31
C SER A 208 -21.66 3.50 -5.12
N GLU A 209 -22.01 4.06 -6.29
CA GLU A 209 -23.04 3.51 -7.19
C GLU A 209 -22.55 2.23 -7.89
N LEU A 210 -21.25 2.14 -8.15
CA LEU A 210 -20.61 0.95 -8.74
C LEU A 210 -20.27 -0.13 -7.71
N ASP A 211 -20.05 0.25 -6.45
CA ASP A 211 -19.83 -0.70 -5.36
C ASP A 211 -20.43 -0.14 -4.04
N PRO A 212 -21.62 -0.61 -3.63
CA PRO A 212 -22.28 -0.13 -2.41
C PRO A 212 -21.45 -0.39 -1.13
N GLU A 213 -20.45 -1.29 -1.16
CA GLU A 213 -19.53 -1.50 -0.03
C GLU A 213 -18.50 -0.36 0.14
N LEU A 214 -18.24 0.44 -0.90
CA LEU A 214 -17.33 1.60 -0.82
C LEU A 214 -17.98 2.81 -0.14
N GLN A 215 -19.32 2.91 -0.17
CA GLN A 215 -20.07 3.98 0.50
C GLN A 215 -19.91 3.93 2.02
N GLU A 216 -20.06 2.74 2.61
CA GLU A 216 -19.89 2.50 4.06
C GLU A 216 -18.45 2.84 4.53
N SER A 217 -17.48 2.72 3.62
CA SER A 217 -16.08 3.04 3.86
C SER A 217 -15.73 4.53 3.73
N LEU A 218 -16.56 5.34 3.06
CA LEU A 218 -16.36 6.78 2.92
C LEU A 218 -17.12 7.58 3.99
N GLU A 219 -18.26 7.06 4.46
CA GLU A 219 -19.01 7.65 5.58
C GLU A 219 -18.29 7.50 6.92
N SER A 220 -17.49 6.43 7.13
CA SER A 220 -16.72 6.21 8.36
C SER A 220 -15.40 7.01 8.46
N LEU A 221 -15.08 7.81 7.43
CA LEU A 221 -13.95 8.74 7.40
C LEU A 221 -14.35 10.20 7.69
N LYS A 222 -15.64 10.47 7.87
CA LYS A 222 -16.17 11.72 8.43
C LYS A 222 -16.29 11.60 9.95
#